data_AF-L8N0Q1-F1
#
_entry.id   AF-L8N0Q1-F1
#
_cell.length_a   1.000
_cell.length_b   1.000
_cell.length_c   1.000
_cell.angle_alpha   90.00
_cell.angle_beta   90.00
_cell.angle_gamma   90.00
#
_symmetry.space_group_name_H-M   'P 1'
#
loop_
_entity.id
_entity.type
_entity.pdbx_description
1 polymer ?
#
loop_
_entity_poly.entity_id
_entity_poly.type
_entity_poly.pdbx_seq_one_letter_code
_entity_poly.pdbx_strand_id
1 'polypeptide(L)'
;MHKLYFVIFVTLKTLGYRTHMAYTIASNICEGIAECVPACPVACIEQGKGANVKGTIWFRIKPELCIDCGVCLQVCPIQGAIVPEERPELVIPS
;
A
#
# COMPACT_ATOMS: atom_id res chain seq x y z
N MET A 1 34.02 -1.42 -1.78
CA MET A 1 32.72 -1.78 -1.17
C MET A 1 31.60 -0.78 -1.49
N HIS A 2 31.77 0.54 -1.31
CA HIS A 2 30.67 1.51 -1.53
C HIS A 2 30.27 1.74 -3.00
N LYS A 3 31.24 1.69 -3.94
CA LYS A 3 30.98 1.84 -5.38
C LYS A 3 30.14 0.71 -5.98
N LEU A 4 30.25 -0.52 -5.46
CA LEU A 4 29.50 -1.68 -5.99
C LEU A 4 28.02 -1.62 -5.56
N TYR A 5 27.75 -1.19 -4.33
CA TYR A 5 26.39 -0.94 -3.84
C TYR A 5 25.68 0.15 -4.63
N PHE A 6 26.38 1.25 -4.96
CA PHE A 6 25.82 2.34 -5.76
C PHE A 6 25.43 1.86 -7.17
N VAL A 7 26.28 1.05 -7.81
CA VAL A 7 25.98 0.47 -9.13
C VAL A 7 24.77 -0.45 -9.05
N ILE A 8 24.68 -1.37 -8.09
CA ILE A 8 23.53 -2.28 -7.93
C ILE A 8 22.23 -1.51 -7.69
N PHE A 9 22.24 -0.48 -6.85
CA PHE A 9 21.04 0.33 -6.57
C PHE A 9 20.56 1.10 -7.81
N VAL A 10 21.49 1.61 -8.62
CA VAL A 10 21.18 2.28 -9.89
C VAL A 10 20.68 1.27 -10.93
N THR A 11 21.32 0.10 -11.06
CA THR A 11 20.95 -0.93 -12.03
C THR A 11 19.57 -1.55 -11.70
N LEU A 12 19.27 -1.80 -10.42
CA LEU A 12 17.95 -2.27 -9.96
C LEU A 12 16.85 -1.24 -10.21
N LYS A 13 17.12 0.06 -9.98
CA LYS A 13 16.19 1.14 -10.36
C LYS A 13 15.96 1.20 -11.88
N THR A 14 17.00 1.00 -12.70
CA THR A 14 16.85 1.01 -14.17
C THR A 14 16.19 -0.24 -14.74
N LEU A 15 16.20 -1.36 -14.00
CA LEU A 15 15.51 -2.61 -14.36
C LEU A 15 14.08 -2.70 -13.79
N GLY A 16 13.62 -1.69 -13.05
CA GLY A 16 12.28 -1.66 -12.46
C GLY A 16 12.07 -2.66 -11.32
N TYR A 17 13.14 -3.24 -10.76
CA TYR A 17 13.04 -4.28 -9.74
C TYR A 17 12.77 -3.63 -8.37
N ARG A 18 11.52 -3.75 -7.88
CA ARG A 18 11.15 -3.26 -6.55
C ARG A 18 11.73 -4.18 -5.48
N THR A 19 12.44 -3.61 -4.53
CA THR A 19 12.97 -4.33 -3.36
C THR A 19 11.96 -4.49 -2.23
N HIS A 20 10.76 -3.90 -2.38
CA HIS A 20 9.69 -3.91 -1.38
C HIS A 20 8.36 -4.29 -2.04
N MET A 21 7.61 -5.15 -1.35
CA MET A 21 6.24 -5.52 -1.73
C MET A 21 5.28 -4.54 -1.07
N ALA A 22 4.37 -3.96 -1.85
CA ALA A 22 3.37 -3.08 -1.27
C ALA A 22 2.32 -3.90 -0.51
N TYR A 23 1.73 -3.30 0.54
CA TYR A 23 0.55 -3.86 1.16
C TYR A 23 -0.70 -3.49 0.37
N THR A 24 -1.77 -4.26 0.60
CA THR A 24 -3.04 -4.05 -0.06
C THR A 24 -4.14 -3.77 0.95
N ILE A 25 -4.94 -2.75 0.68
CA ILE A 25 -6.21 -2.54 1.38
C ILE A 25 -7.29 -3.32 0.63
N ALA A 26 -7.87 -4.33 1.26
CA ALA A 26 -8.97 -5.11 0.71
C ALA A 26 -10.23 -4.24 0.69
N SER A 27 -10.59 -3.77 -0.50
CA SER A 27 -11.67 -2.79 -0.71
C SER A 27 -13.04 -3.29 -0.22
N ASN A 28 -13.27 -4.59 -0.29
CA ASN A 28 -14.48 -5.25 0.21
C ASN A 28 -14.55 -5.38 1.74
N ILE A 29 -13.41 -5.26 2.44
CA ILE A 29 -13.34 -5.34 3.91
C ILE A 29 -13.26 -3.94 4.52
N CYS A 30 -12.58 -3.00 3.86
CA CYS A 30 -12.39 -1.63 4.32
C CYS A 30 -13.70 -0.96 4.75
N GLU A 31 -13.72 -0.39 5.96
CA GLU A 31 -14.88 0.33 6.53
C GLU A 31 -14.72 1.87 6.46
N GLY A 32 -13.70 2.37 5.75
CA GLY A 32 -13.50 3.81 5.59
C GLY A 32 -12.98 4.58 6.82
N ILE A 33 -12.48 3.87 7.84
CA ILE A 33 -12.02 4.46 9.12
C ILE A 33 -10.83 5.44 8.97
N ALA A 34 -10.00 5.25 7.94
CA ALA A 34 -8.91 6.15 7.55
C ALA A 34 -7.74 6.35 8.52
N GLU A 35 -7.65 5.65 9.66
CA GLU A 35 -6.49 5.74 10.60
C GLU A 35 -5.13 5.43 9.96
N CYS A 36 -5.12 4.57 8.93
CA CYS A 36 -3.90 4.26 8.18
C CYS A 36 -3.37 5.45 7.37
N VAL A 37 -4.24 6.40 6.98
CA VAL A 37 -3.89 7.54 6.11
C VAL A 37 -2.90 8.48 6.80
N PRO A 38 -3.19 9.08 7.97
CA PRO A 38 -2.23 9.95 8.66
C PRO A 38 -1.04 9.17 9.23
N ALA A 39 -1.19 7.87 9.49
CA ALA A 39 -0.12 7.04 10.02
C ALA A 39 0.94 6.64 8.96
N CYS A 40 0.62 6.78 7.66
CA CYS A 40 1.54 6.40 6.59
C CYS A 40 2.70 7.42 6.48
N PRO A 41 3.97 7.02 6.73
CA PRO A 41 5.11 7.95 6.76
C PRO A 41 5.45 8.56 5.38
N VAL A 42 4.94 7.99 4.30
CA VAL A 42 5.18 8.40 2.91
C VAL A 42 3.89 8.81 2.19
N ALA A 43 2.78 8.97 2.92
CA ALA A 43 1.48 9.40 2.40
C ALA A 43 1.05 8.64 1.12
N CYS A 44 1.27 7.32 1.05
CA CYS A 44 0.95 6.52 -0.14
C CYS A 44 -0.50 6.03 -0.20
N ILE A 45 -1.34 6.40 0.78
CA ILE A 45 -2.72 5.93 0.89
C ILE A 45 -3.66 7.04 0.41
N GLU A 46 -4.54 6.73 -0.53
CA GLU A 46 -5.54 7.66 -1.06
C GLU A 46 -6.93 7.07 -1.03
N GLN A 47 -7.94 7.95 -1.04
CA GLN A 47 -9.32 7.53 -1.15
C GLN A 47 -9.57 6.91 -2.53
N GLY A 48 -10.22 5.75 -2.55
CA GLY A 48 -10.70 5.13 -3.77
C GLY A 48 -11.90 5.87 -4.36
N LYS A 49 -12.25 5.56 -5.61
CA LYS A 49 -13.41 6.17 -6.27
C LYS A 49 -14.71 5.51 -5.79
N GLY A 50 -15.73 6.33 -5.56
CA GLY A 50 -17.07 5.87 -5.21
C GLY A 50 -17.14 5.14 -3.87
N ALA A 51 -18.17 4.31 -3.73
CA ALA A 51 -18.35 3.43 -2.58
C ALA A 51 -17.89 2.00 -2.89
N ASN A 52 -17.45 1.27 -1.88
CA ASN A 52 -17.18 -0.16 -2.01
C ASN A 52 -18.47 -0.99 -1.99
N VAL A 53 -18.34 -2.32 -1.98
CA VAL A 53 -19.47 -3.26 -1.91
C VAL A 53 -20.34 -3.10 -0.65
N LYS A 54 -19.85 -2.43 0.40
CA LYS A 54 -20.58 -2.12 1.63
C LYS A 54 -21.29 -0.77 1.58
N GLY A 55 -21.12 0.01 0.52
CA GLY A 55 -21.65 1.37 0.42
C GLY A 55 -20.85 2.42 1.20
N THR A 56 -19.66 2.08 1.71
CA THR A 56 -18.80 3.01 2.46
C THR A 56 -17.71 3.59 1.56
N ILE A 57 -17.13 4.71 1.98
CA ILE A 57 -15.85 5.15 1.42
C ILE A 57 -14.78 4.08 1.70
N TRP A 58 -13.76 4.04 0.84
CA TRP A 58 -12.68 3.08 0.94
C TRP A 58 -11.37 3.73 0.50
N PHE A 59 -10.25 3.10 0.85
CA PHE A 59 -8.91 3.60 0.59
C PHE A 59 -8.08 2.57 -0.17
N ARG A 60 -7.07 3.03 -0.89
CA ARG A 60 -6.09 2.20 -1.59
C ARG A 60 -4.67 2.67 -1.31
N ILE A 61 -3.73 1.73 -1.30
CA ILE A 61 -2.30 2.01 -1.24
C ILE A 61 -1.79 2.13 -2.68
N LYS A 62 -1.05 3.21 -2.99
CA LYS A 62 -0.25 3.31 -4.21
C LYS A 62 0.96 2.41 -4.07
N PRO A 63 1.04 1.29 -4.81
CA PRO A 63 2.14 0.37 -4.64
C PRO A 63 3.46 1.11 -4.79
N GLU A 64 3.65 1.90 -5.85
CA GLU A 64 4.84 2.68 -6.25
C GLU A 64 5.45 3.57 -5.17
N LEU A 65 4.68 3.97 -4.16
CA LEU A 65 5.16 4.80 -3.05
C LEU A 65 5.32 4.04 -1.74
N CYS A 66 4.77 2.83 -1.62
CA CYS A 66 4.85 2.03 -0.41
C CYS A 66 6.30 1.58 -0.12
N ILE A 67 6.73 1.82 1.11
CA ILE A 67 8.07 1.45 1.62
C ILE A 67 8.05 0.25 2.57
N ASP A 68 6.94 -0.51 2.61
CA ASP A 68 6.83 -1.75 3.41
C ASP A 68 7.15 -1.54 4.91
N CYS A 69 6.63 -0.44 5.48
CA CYS A 69 6.95 -0.04 6.87
C CYS A 69 6.08 -0.71 7.95
N GLY A 70 5.04 -1.45 7.59
CA GLY A 70 4.15 -2.10 8.55
C GLY A 70 3.12 -1.23 9.28
N VAL A 71 3.27 0.11 9.32
CA VAL A 71 2.48 0.96 10.24
C VAL A 71 0.97 0.86 10.00
N CYS A 72 0.51 0.80 8.74
CA CYS A 72 -0.91 0.70 8.45
C CYS A 72 -1.55 -0.61 8.97
N LEU A 73 -0.79 -1.71 9.01
CA LEU A 73 -1.23 -2.98 9.59
C LEU A 73 -1.45 -2.86 11.10
N GLN A 74 -0.69 -2.00 11.78
CA GLN A 74 -0.77 -1.84 13.24
C GLN A 74 -1.91 -0.93 13.68
N VAL A 75 -2.21 0.10 12.89
CA VAL A 75 -3.21 1.12 13.27
C VAL A 75 -4.61 0.82 12.75
N CYS A 76 -4.76 -0.04 11.74
CA CYS A 76 -6.09 -0.35 11.20
C CYS A 76 -6.87 -1.23 12.18
N PRO A 77 -8.03 -0.78 12.71
CA PRO A 77 -8.80 -1.57 13.67
C PRO A 77 -9.58 -2.72 13.02
N ILE A 78 -9.67 -2.75 11.68
CA ILE A 78 -10.45 -3.74 10.95
C ILE A 78 -9.56 -4.92 10.56
N GLN A 79 -9.80 -6.07 11.18
CA GLN A 79 -9.05 -7.29 10.91
C GLN A 79 -9.17 -7.70 9.43
N GLY A 80 -8.02 -7.96 8.80
CA GLY A 80 -7.96 -8.38 7.41
C GLY A 80 -8.25 -7.29 6.38
N ALA A 81 -8.51 -6.04 6.80
CA ALA A 81 -8.67 -4.93 5.86
C ALA A 81 -7.38 -4.58 5.14
N ILE A 82 -6.22 -4.86 5.74
CA ILE A 82 -4.90 -4.64 5.15
C ILE A 82 -4.12 -5.95 5.19
N VAL A 83 -3.54 -6.35 4.06
CA VAL A 83 -2.73 -7.57 3.93
C VAL A 83 -1.29 -7.23 3.57
N PRO A 84 -0.30 -7.98 4.09
CA PRO A 84 1.13 -7.72 3.90
C PRO A 84 1.66 -8.16 2.52
N GLU A 85 0.82 -8.07 1.49
CA GLU A 85 1.10 -8.56 0.14
C GLU A 85 0.45 -7.65 -0.90
N GLU A 86 1.04 -7.58 -2.10
CA GLU A 86 0.46 -6.85 -3.22
C GLU A 86 -0.56 -7.75 -3.93
N ARG A 87 -1.85 -7.38 -3.84
CA ARG A 87 -3.00 -8.17 -4.24
C ARG A 87 -3.99 -7.31 -5.05
N PRO A 88 -3.68 -6.96 -6.31
CA PRO A 88 -4.52 -6.08 -7.13
C PRO A 88 -5.98 -6.55 -7.25
N GLU A 89 -6.21 -7.86 -7.17
CA GLU A 89 -7.52 -8.50 -7.20
C GLU A 89 -8.44 -8.13 -6.03
N LEU A 90 -7.90 -7.59 -4.91
CA LEU A 90 -8.67 -7.14 -3.75
C LEU A 90 -9.08 -5.67 -3.83
N VAL A 91 -8.61 -4.94 -4.85
CA VAL A 91 -8.82 -3.50 -5.02
C VAL A 91 -9.85 -3.27 -6.11
N ILE A 92 -10.84 -2.41 -5.87
CA ILE A 92 -11.79 -1.99 -6.91
C ILE A 92 -11.02 -1.23 -8.00
N PRO A 93 -11.06 -1.67 -9.27
CA PRO A 93 -10.43 -0.95 -10.37
C PRO A 93 -11.03 0.45 -10.52
N SER A 94 -10.16 1.45 -10.70
CA SER A 94 -10.51 2.88 -10.77
C SER A 94 -10.56 3.43 -12.17
#